data_AF-A0A7Z1R5D5-F1
#
_entry.id   AF-A0A7Z1R5D5-F1
#
_cell.length_a   1.000
_cell.length_b   1.000
_cell.length_c   1.000
_cell.angle_alpha   90.00
_cell.angle_beta   90.00
_cell.angle_gamma   90.00
#
_symmetry.space_group_name_H-M   'P 1'
#
loop_
_entity.id
_entity.type
_entity.pdbx_description
1 polymer ?
#
loop_
_entity_poly.entity_id
_entity_poly.type
_entity_poly.pdbx_seq_one_letter_code
_entity_poly.pdbx_strand_id
1 'polypeptide(L)'
;MSDEPQLRCSAAWEEREPRRRHRRCRLRTLVAALLLAAGAAAADEPVAVAPPWEVWRDLATLAVIPFGDRVVMASSHCPDDCAFDRHSPGDSRFLRSDGDEGVLFEAEGPGAITRIWMTQGDDGISHPLDPNVWIRIVVDGEVVVQLPLPDFFSGEVPPFLPPLVEHRLVSSGGNVSYVPIPYAESCTVSLLGAENAKIWFQITAHQLASGEGVAAFTGDEDLSGWQGLLGAQPGADPWTGGPFPTSAGSVALKRGTRAVIAAFSGRDAINGILLRIPPGRWGEVELRLLFDGQVRVAMPLADFFGLDGAGAAPVRSLLVGATEDDDLYAYFPMPFFETAVVELARGKSKPRGKIPVEFAIRRLGRAPHPDSGLFGASSEVAESTTPGRAHRVLEVAGRGKWVGLFAELGSRSGDSRDYLEGDELVVVDGGPEPRLQGTGVEDFFGGGFYFQVDRPGPIPFARALHGMTSDRVRPDGTVATSMYRLMLSDAPTWSTGSVVDLECGPINETPIRARTTAYYYSAASAQAPAQP
;
A
#
# COMPACT_ATOMS: atom_id res chain seq x y z
N MET A 1 -68.60 -16.07 -16.59
CA MET A 1 -68.19 -14.80 -15.96
C MET A 1 -66.88 -14.37 -16.61
N SER A 2 -66.79 -14.09 -17.92
CA SER A 2 -67.72 -13.43 -18.87
C SER A 2 -67.84 -11.92 -18.68
N ASP A 3 -67.09 -11.22 -19.53
CA ASP A 3 -67.46 -10.02 -20.31
C ASP A 3 -67.54 -8.65 -19.62
N GLU A 4 -66.72 -7.71 -20.14
CA GLU A 4 -67.05 -6.27 -20.18
C GLU A 4 -68.30 -6.04 -21.07
N PRO A 5 -69.03 -4.91 -20.89
CA PRO A 5 -68.90 -3.87 -21.93
C PRO A 5 -69.16 -2.41 -21.50
N GLN A 6 -68.24 -1.51 -21.91
CA GLN A 6 -68.43 -0.28 -22.70
C GLN A 6 -69.52 0.81 -22.43
N LEU A 7 -69.16 2.05 -22.84
CA LEU A 7 -70.00 3.21 -23.26
C LEU A 7 -70.67 4.02 -22.10
N ARG A 8 -70.90 5.35 -22.17
CA ARG A 8 -71.17 6.23 -23.34
C ARG A 8 -71.05 7.75 -23.01
N CYS A 9 -70.70 8.58 -24.01
CA CYS A 9 -71.09 10.01 -24.20
C CYS A 9 -70.63 11.10 -23.17
N SER A 10 -70.53 12.40 -23.53
CA SER A 10 -70.70 13.09 -24.83
C SER A 10 -70.01 14.47 -24.94
N ALA A 11 -69.41 14.73 -26.12
CA ALA A 11 -69.44 15.97 -26.93
C ALA A 11 -68.75 17.29 -26.45
N ALA A 12 -68.37 18.24 -27.33
CA ALA A 12 -67.70 18.25 -28.66
C ALA A 12 -67.64 19.71 -29.24
N TRP A 13 -66.94 19.92 -30.37
CA TRP A 13 -66.94 21.13 -31.25
C TRP A 13 -66.22 22.39 -30.70
N GLU A 14 -65.61 23.32 -31.47
CA GLU A 14 -64.92 23.40 -32.79
C GLU A 14 -64.30 24.84 -32.90
N GLU A 15 -63.39 25.30 -33.78
CA GLU A 15 -62.47 24.77 -34.82
C GLU A 15 -61.39 25.87 -35.14
N ARG A 16 -60.68 25.79 -36.29
CA ARG A 16 -60.07 26.89 -37.08
C ARG A 16 -58.79 27.63 -36.60
N GLU A 17 -57.67 27.27 -37.23
CA GLU A 17 -56.68 28.24 -37.74
C GLU A 17 -57.25 29.07 -38.92
N PRO A 18 -56.52 30.08 -39.49
CA PRO A 18 -55.66 29.75 -40.64
C PRO A 18 -54.40 30.62 -40.92
N ARG A 19 -53.30 29.94 -41.28
CA ARG A 19 -52.35 30.24 -42.40
C ARG A 19 -51.42 31.48 -42.41
N ARG A 20 -50.12 31.17 -42.33
CA ARG A 20 -48.90 31.75 -42.97
C ARG A 20 -49.02 32.93 -43.97
N ARG A 21 -48.06 33.88 -43.88
CA ARG A 21 -47.41 34.55 -45.05
C ARG A 21 -45.91 34.81 -44.81
N HIS A 22 -45.12 34.87 -45.88
CA HIS A 22 -43.72 35.36 -45.91
C HIS A 22 -43.62 36.68 -46.70
N ARG A 23 -42.64 37.56 -46.38
CA ARG A 23 -41.68 38.16 -47.35
C ARG A 23 -40.64 39.13 -46.76
N ARG A 24 -39.36 38.86 -47.07
CA ARG A 24 -38.26 39.78 -47.45
C ARG A 24 -37.90 41.01 -46.56
N CYS A 25 -36.83 40.83 -45.78
CA CYS A 25 -35.53 41.54 -45.88
C CYS A 25 -35.48 43.06 -46.16
N ARG A 26 -34.85 43.80 -45.21
CA ARG A 26 -33.98 44.97 -45.45
C ARG A 26 -32.74 44.88 -44.55
N LEU A 27 -31.70 45.66 -44.86
CA LEU A 27 -30.33 45.58 -44.32
C LEU A 27 -29.88 46.91 -43.69
N ARG A 28 -28.84 46.86 -42.83
CA ARG A 28 -28.15 47.96 -42.11
C ARG A 28 -28.86 48.35 -40.79
N THR A 29 -28.16 48.71 -39.70
CA THR A 29 -26.75 49.16 -39.55
C THR A 29 -26.04 48.47 -38.38
N LEU A 30 -24.70 48.47 -38.34
CA LEU A 30 -23.89 47.92 -37.25
C LEU A 30 -24.00 48.74 -35.96
N VAL A 31 -24.03 48.04 -34.81
CA VAL A 31 -23.16 48.34 -33.66
C VAL A 31 -22.60 47.00 -33.18
N ALA A 32 -21.29 46.80 -33.28
CA ALA A 32 -20.62 45.60 -32.77
C ALA A 32 -20.00 45.91 -31.41
N ALA A 33 -20.72 45.58 -30.34
CA ALA A 33 -20.13 45.60 -29.00
C ALA A 33 -19.23 44.36 -28.85
N LEU A 34 -17.90 44.57 -28.86
CA LEU A 34 -16.98 43.54 -28.38
C LEU A 34 -17.15 43.42 -26.86
N LEU A 35 -18.00 42.49 -26.44
CA LEU A 35 -17.85 41.89 -25.12
C LEU A 35 -16.57 41.07 -25.14
N LEU A 36 -15.49 41.67 -24.64
CA LEU A 36 -14.34 40.93 -24.12
C LEU A 36 -14.84 40.16 -22.90
N ALA A 37 -15.45 39.01 -23.16
CA ALA A 37 -15.57 37.93 -22.19
C ALA A 37 -14.17 37.40 -21.91
N ALA A 38 -13.42 38.15 -21.11
CA ALA A 38 -12.29 37.63 -20.39
C ALA A 38 -12.86 36.56 -19.46
N GLY A 39 -12.86 35.32 -19.96
CA GLY A 39 -13.08 34.15 -19.14
C GLY A 39 -11.94 34.08 -18.15
N ALA A 40 -12.12 34.75 -17.01
CA ALA A 40 -11.43 34.36 -15.80
C ALA A 40 -11.80 32.90 -15.59
N ALA A 41 -10.87 32.01 -15.91
CA ALA A 41 -10.86 30.73 -15.24
C ALA A 41 -10.88 31.07 -13.76
N ALA A 42 -11.89 30.59 -13.04
CA ALA A 42 -11.72 30.42 -11.62
C ALA A 42 -10.46 29.55 -11.50
N ALA A 43 -9.42 30.07 -10.86
CA ALA A 43 -8.48 29.17 -10.25
C ALA A 43 -9.32 28.42 -9.21
N ASP A 44 -9.54 27.12 -9.44
CA ASP A 44 -10.00 26.26 -8.37
C ASP A 44 -8.99 26.45 -7.24
N GLU A 45 -9.43 27.01 -6.11
CA GLU A 45 -8.55 27.10 -4.94
C GLU A 45 -8.07 25.67 -4.65
N PRO A 46 -6.76 25.45 -4.45
CA PRO A 46 -6.22 24.10 -4.32
C PRO A 46 -6.90 23.45 -3.12
N VAL A 47 -7.76 22.47 -3.40
CA VAL A 47 -8.46 21.70 -2.37
C VAL A 47 -7.38 21.11 -1.49
N ALA A 48 -7.33 21.57 -0.23
CA ALA A 48 -6.29 21.18 0.70
C ALA A 48 -6.23 19.65 0.78
N VAL A 49 -5.14 19.08 0.25
CA VAL A 49 -4.94 17.63 0.27
C VAL A 49 -4.76 17.26 1.74
N ALA A 50 -5.60 16.35 2.22
CA ALA A 50 -5.49 15.85 3.59
C ALA A 50 -4.05 15.33 3.83
N PRO A 51 -3.46 15.53 5.03
CA PRO A 51 -2.12 15.06 5.35
C PRO A 51 -1.90 13.59 4.92
N PRO A 52 -0.70 13.19 4.46
CA PRO A 52 -0.52 11.91 3.76
C PRO A 52 -0.93 10.65 4.54
N TRP A 53 -0.97 10.73 5.87
CA TRP A 53 -1.49 9.66 6.74
C TRP A 53 -3.02 9.54 6.73
N GLU A 54 -3.77 10.60 6.41
CA GLU A 54 -5.24 10.64 6.32
C GLU A 54 -5.79 10.08 4.99
N VAL A 55 -5.07 9.15 4.36
CA VAL A 55 -5.38 8.57 3.03
C VAL A 55 -6.79 7.95 2.93
N TRP A 56 -7.43 7.63 4.06
CA TRP A 56 -8.82 7.17 4.10
C TRP A 56 -9.85 8.23 3.69
N ARG A 57 -9.51 9.53 3.77
CA ARG A 57 -10.42 10.63 3.38
C ARG A 57 -10.62 10.69 1.86
N ASP A 58 -9.60 10.34 1.09
CA ASP A 58 -9.69 10.01 -0.33
C ASP A 58 -8.55 9.08 -0.73
N LEU A 59 -8.84 7.80 -0.95
CA LEU A 59 -7.85 6.78 -1.31
C LEU A 59 -7.07 7.11 -2.60
N ALA A 60 -7.55 8.04 -3.45
CA ALA A 60 -6.79 8.51 -4.60
C ALA A 60 -5.53 9.32 -4.22
N THR A 61 -5.46 9.90 -3.01
CA THR A 61 -4.25 10.57 -2.51
C THR A 61 -3.10 9.60 -2.28
N LEU A 62 -3.35 8.28 -2.20
CA LEU A 62 -2.30 7.27 -2.19
C LEU A 62 -1.38 7.35 -3.42
N ALA A 63 -1.82 7.92 -4.54
CA ALA A 63 -0.96 8.15 -5.69
C ALA A 63 -0.17 9.48 -5.66
N VAL A 64 -0.51 10.43 -4.78
CA VAL A 64 0.20 11.72 -4.66
C VAL A 64 1.61 11.51 -4.12
N ILE A 65 2.60 12.07 -4.80
CA ILE A 65 3.99 12.12 -4.33
C ILE A 65 4.24 13.55 -3.83
N PRO A 66 4.17 13.81 -2.52
CA PRO A 66 4.39 15.15 -1.97
C PRO A 66 5.82 15.64 -2.22
N PHE A 67 6.02 16.96 -2.13
CA PHE A 67 7.29 17.61 -2.45
C PHE A 67 8.00 18.10 -1.19
N GLY A 68 9.23 17.62 -0.97
CA GLY A 68 10.06 17.95 0.19
C GLY A 68 9.85 17.05 1.42
N ASP A 69 8.67 16.46 1.54
CA ASP A 69 8.32 15.48 2.59
C ASP A 69 9.29 14.28 2.66
N ARG A 70 9.52 13.81 3.88
CA ARG A 70 10.43 12.69 4.18
C ARG A 70 9.74 11.70 5.12
N VAL A 71 9.64 10.44 4.71
CA VAL A 71 9.46 9.35 5.68
C VAL A 71 10.82 8.94 6.24
N VAL A 72 10.88 8.72 7.55
CA VAL A 72 12.07 8.29 8.32
C VAL A 72 11.69 7.17 9.28
N MET A 73 12.68 6.38 9.70
CA MET A 73 12.52 5.36 10.75
C MET A 73 13.59 5.52 11.84
N ALA A 74 13.22 5.27 13.09
CA ALA A 74 14.14 4.85 14.15
C ALA A 74 13.79 3.41 14.54
N SER A 75 14.79 2.54 14.68
CA SER A 75 14.61 1.12 14.94
C SER A 75 15.66 0.61 15.93
N SER A 76 15.50 -0.63 16.42
CA SER A 76 16.48 -1.29 17.28
C SER A 76 17.70 -1.87 16.53
N HIS A 77 17.83 -1.63 15.22
CA HIS A 77 18.96 -2.05 14.39
C HIS A 77 20.34 -1.77 15.03
N CYS A 78 21.31 -2.66 14.81
CA CYS A 78 22.67 -2.53 15.34
C CYS A 78 23.66 -1.91 14.33
N PRO A 79 24.06 -0.62 14.46
CA PRO A 79 24.86 0.10 13.46
C PRO A 79 26.32 -0.34 13.33
N ASP A 80 26.77 -1.35 14.09
CA ASP A 80 28.16 -1.85 14.12
C ASP A 80 28.24 -3.33 13.66
N ASP A 81 27.41 -3.75 12.69
CA ASP A 81 27.31 -5.14 12.16
C ASP A 81 27.13 -6.22 13.27
N CYS A 82 26.55 -5.85 14.42
CA CYS A 82 26.52 -6.76 15.57
C CYS A 82 25.37 -7.77 15.49
N ALA A 83 25.60 -8.97 16.02
CA ALA A 83 24.73 -10.14 15.86
C ALA A 83 23.33 -10.04 16.51
N PHE A 84 22.94 -8.89 17.08
CA PHE A 84 21.63 -8.67 17.70
C PHE A 84 21.14 -7.23 17.54
N ASP A 85 19.99 -7.10 16.90
CA ASP A 85 19.24 -5.91 16.48
C ASP A 85 18.22 -5.41 17.54
N ARG A 86 18.52 -5.62 18.83
CA ARG A 86 17.56 -5.40 19.93
C ARG A 86 18.04 -4.43 20.98
N HIS A 87 17.08 -3.78 21.64
CA HIS A 87 17.28 -3.24 22.98
C HIS A 87 17.50 -4.40 23.98
N SER A 88 18.53 -4.31 24.84
CA SER A 88 18.79 -5.25 25.93
C SER A 88 19.68 -4.65 27.06
N PRO A 89 19.83 -5.31 28.23
CA PRO A 89 20.67 -4.79 29.33
C PRO A 89 22.12 -4.55 28.91
N GLY A 90 22.55 -3.28 28.94
CA GLY A 90 23.88 -2.85 28.51
C GLY A 90 24.03 -2.56 27.01
N ASP A 91 22.97 -2.77 26.21
CA ASP A 91 22.92 -2.47 24.79
C ASP A 91 21.50 -2.02 24.40
N SER A 92 21.13 -0.79 24.76
CA SER A 92 19.73 -0.37 24.86
C SER A 92 19.10 0.14 23.57
N ARG A 93 19.86 0.39 22.50
CA ARG A 93 19.39 1.01 21.24
C ARG A 93 18.62 2.34 21.41
N PHE A 94 18.65 2.95 22.59
CA PHE A 94 18.03 4.26 22.83
C PHE A 94 18.86 5.35 22.14
N LEU A 95 18.19 6.34 21.56
CA LEU A 95 18.82 7.55 21.03
C LEU A 95 19.56 8.32 22.16
N ARG A 96 18.96 8.32 23.37
CA ARG A 96 19.51 8.85 24.62
C ARG A 96 18.72 8.33 25.83
N SER A 97 19.28 8.46 27.03
CA SER A 97 18.62 8.11 28.30
C SER A 97 18.59 9.28 29.26
N ASP A 98 17.39 9.68 29.71
CA ASP A 98 17.16 10.73 30.70
C ASP A 98 16.73 10.09 32.03
N GLY A 99 17.70 9.51 32.76
CA GLY A 99 17.41 8.75 33.97
C GLY A 99 16.81 7.38 33.65
N ASP A 100 15.54 7.19 34.01
CA ASP A 100 14.71 6.01 33.73
C ASP A 100 13.87 6.13 32.44
N GLU A 101 13.94 7.27 31.74
CA GLU A 101 13.31 7.50 30.43
C GLU A 101 14.28 7.18 29.28
N GLY A 102 14.03 6.08 28.57
CA GLY A 102 14.76 5.66 27.37
C GLY A 102 14.12 6.18 26.10
N VAL A 103 14.78 7.12 25.42
CA VAL A 103 14.23 7.79 24.23
C VAL A 103 14.49 6.93 22.98
N LEU A 104 13.42 6.60 22.24
CA LEU A 104 13.49 5.77 21.02
C LEU A 104 13.51 6.61 19.74
N PHE A 105 12.76 7.72 19.72
CA PHE A 105 12.60 8.58 18.54
C PHE A 105 12.39 10.03 18.97
N GLU A 106 13.00 10.96 18.23
CA GLU A 106 12.76 12.41 18.35
C GLU A 106 12.69 13.05 16.97
N ALA A 107 11.77 14.00 16.80
CA ALA A 107 11.66 14.84 15.61
C ALA A 107 11.34 16.29 15.98
N GLU A 108 11.95 17.22 15.23
CA GLU A 108 11.60 18.64 15.19
C GLU A 108 10.88 18.95 13.87
N GLY A 109 10.00 19.95 13.90
CA GLY A 109 9.16 20.35 12.77
C GLY A 109 7.89 19.50 12.61
N PRO A 110 7.04 19.84 11.64
CA PRO A 110 5.73 19.22 11.48
C PRO A 110 5.80 17.80 10.90
N GLY A 111 4.91 16.92 11.35
CA GLY A 111 4.82 15.56 10.85
C GLY A 111 3.78 14.71 11.57
N ALA A 112 3.92 13.39 11.45
CA ALA A 112 3.23 12.42 12.29
C ALA A 112 4.06 11.14 12.47
N ILE A 113 3.91 10.47 13.61
CA ILE A 113 4.21 9.03 13.69
C ILE A 113 3.12 8.30 12.90
N THR A 114 3.50 7.41 11.99
CA THR A 114 2.55 6.75 11.06
C THR A 114 2.55 5.22 11.13
N ARG A 115 3.58 4.63 11.77
CA ARG A 115 3.59 3.25 12.26
C ARG A 115 4.49 3.14 13.49
N ILE A 116 4.01 2.47 14.54
CA ILE A 116 4.87 1.89 15.58
C ILE A 116 4.72 0.38 15.52
N TRP A 117 5.83 -0.35 15.51
CA TRP A 117 5.87 -1.80 15.70
C TRP A 117 6.85 -2.15 16.82
N MET A 118 6.53 -3.17 17.63
CA MET A 118 7.42 -3.71 18.66
C MET A 118 7.20 -5.22 18.90
N THR A 119 8.24 -5.94 19.34
CA THR A 119 8.12 -7.29 19.90
C THR A 119 9.08 -7.56 21.06
N GLN A 120 8.82 -8.65 21.80
CA GLN A 120 9.61 -9.18 22.91
C GLN A 120 9.52 -10.71 22.91
N GLY A 121 10.59 -11.41 23.28
CA GLY A 121 10.64 -12.86 23.22
C GLY A 121 12.03 -13.45 23.43
N ASP A 122 12.13 -14.79 23.39
CA ASP A 122 13.38 -15.56 23.44
C ASP A 122 13.31 -16.81 22.56
N ASP A 123 14.49 -17.37 22.24
CA ASP A 123 14.68 -18.61 21.47
C ASP A 123 13.81 -18.76 20.21
N GLY A 124 13.59 -17.65 19.50
CA GLY A 124 12.80 -17.60 18.26
C GLY A 124 11.28 -17.57 18.48
N ILE A 125 10.77 -17.28 19.68
CA ILE A 125 9.34 -17.25 20.02
C ILE A 125 8.97 -15.91 20.68
N SER A 126 7.88 -15.30 20.21
CA SER A 126 7.31 -14.07 20.77
C SER A 126 6.47 -14.33 22.03
N HIS A 127 6.70 -13.49 23.04
CA HIS A 127 6.05 -13.50 24.35
C HIS A 127 5.29 -12.18 24.59
N PRO A 128 4.45 -12.07 25.64
CA PRO A 128 3.87 -10.79 26.05
C PRO A 128 4.92 -9.71 26.29
N LEU A 129 4.58 -8.46 25.95
CA LEU A 129 5.31 -7.26 26.37
C LEU A 129 5.21 -7.12 27.91
N ASP A 130 6.21 -6.52 28.56
CA ASP A 130 6.23 -6.39 30.02
C ASP A 130 5.28 -5.24 30.48
N PRO A 131 4.27 -5.51 31.34
CA PRO A 131 3.37 -4.47 31.85
C PRO A 131 4.03 -3.46 32.81
N ASN A 132 5.27 -3.70 33.23
CA ASN A 132 6.06 -2.74 34.01
C ASN A 132 6.79 -1.72 33.12
N VAL A 133 6.94 -1.99 31.82
CA VAL A 133 7.43 -1.03 30.83
C VAL A 133 6.25 -0.17 30.35
N TRP A 134 6.45 1.15 30.27
CA TRP A 134 5.45 2.09 29.79
C TRP A 134 5.92 2.79 28.52
N ILE A 135 5.05 2.96 27.54
CA ILE A 135 5.28 3.87 26.42
C ILE A 135 4.80 5.28 26.80
N ARG A 136 5.62 6.26 26.46
CA ARG A 136 5.35 7.68 26.67
C ARG A 136 5.58 8.41 25.35
N ILE A 137 4.64 9.28 24.99
CA ILE A 137 4.70 10.08 23.76
C ILE A 137 4.40 11.53 24.13
N VAL A 138 5.33 12.40 23.79
CA VAL A 138 5.24 13.85 23.96
C VAL A 138 5.07 14.46 22.57
N VAL A 139 4.06 15.31 22.40
CA VAL A 139 3.76 16.05 21.17
C VAL A 139 3.70 17.53 21.51
N ASP A 140 4.47 18.34 20.78
CA ASP A 140 4.50 19.80 20.90
C ASP A 140 4.70 20.31 22.36
N GLY A 141 5.41 19.51 23.17
CA GLY A 141 5.71 19.76 24.58
C GLY A 141 4.75 19.12 25.60
N GLU A 142 3.60 18.61 25.18
CA GLU A 142 2.57 18.01 26.06
C GLU A 142 2.58 16.48 26.03
N VAL A 143 2.27 15.84 27.16
CA VAL A 143 2.25 14.37 27.28
C VAL A 143 0.90 13.84 26.80
N VAL A 144 0.85 13.36 25.56
CA VAL A 144 -0.40 12.93 24.90
C VAL A 144 -0.66 11.43 25.01
N VAL A 145 0.38 10.62 25.26
CA VAL A 145 0.24 9.20 25.61
C VAL A 145 1.17 8.88 26.78
N GLN A 146 0.65 8.20 27.80
CA GLN A 146 1.47 7.49 28.78
C GLN A 146 0.70 6.26 29.28
N LEU A 147 1.05 5.09 28.75
CA LEU A 147 0.35 3.81 28.98
C LEU A 147 1.33 2.69 29.29
N PRO A 148 0.94 1.64 30.04
CA PRO A 148 1.66 0.37 30.04
C PRO A 148 1.82 -0.13 28.60
N LEU A 149 2.99 -0.64 28.25
CA LEU A 149 3.32 -1.01 26.88
C LEU A 149 2.36 -2.07 26.28
N PRO A 150 1.86 -3.08 27.02
CA PRO A 150 0.82 -3.98 26.52
C PRO A 150 -0.51 -3.27 26.21
N ASP A 151 -0.90 -2.27 27.00
CA ASP A 151 -2.18 -1.58 26.89
C ASP A 151 -2.25 -0.73 25.62
N PHE A 152 -1.13 -0.11 25.22
CA PHE A 152 -0.99 0.62 23.95
C PHE A 152 -1.25 -0.26 22.72
N PHE A 153 -0.93 -1.55 22.79
CA PHE A 153 -1.16 -2.52 21.71
C PHE A 153 -2.42 -3.40 21.93
N SER A 154 -3.16 -3.21 23.01
CA SER A 154 -4.28 -4.07 23.42
C SER A 154 -5.45 -4.06 22.43
N GLY A 155 -5.73 -2.91 21.82
CA GLY A 155 -7.00 -2.66 21.14
C GLY A 155 -8.16 -2.26 22.06
N GLU A 156 -7.93 -2.07 23.37
CA GLU A 156 -8.98 -1.78 24.35
C GLU A 156 -8.99 -0.31 24.82
N VAL A 157 -7.93 0.46 24.55
CA VAL A 157 -7.76 1.85 25.01
C VAL A 157 -7.91 2.83 23.84
N PRO A 158 -8.94 3.69 23.79
CA PRO A 158 -9.07 4.71 22.75
C PRO A 158 -7.89 5.72 22.75
N PRO A 159 -7.44 6.24 21.58
CA PRO A 159 -7.89 5.90 20.22
C PRO A 159 -7.20 4.65 19.63
N PHE A 160 -6.40 3.94 20.42
CA PHE A 160 -5.62 2.74 20.06
C PHE A 160 -6.49 1.48 19.94
N LEU A 161 -7.41 1.52 18.97
CA LEU A 161 -8.44 0.50 18.76
C LEU A 161 -8.22 -0.30 17.45
N PRO A 162 -8.72 -1.55 17.35
CA PRO A 162 -8.68 -2.32 16.13
C PRO A 162 -9.51 -1.66 15.01
N PRO A 163 -9.19 -1.92 13.74
CA PRO A 163 -8.03 -2.67 13.23
C PRO A 163 -6.77 -1.79 13.06
N LEU A 164 -6.69 -0.62 13.70
CA LEU A 164 -5.49 0.22 13.63
C LEU A 164 -4.38 -0.31 14.54
N VAL A 165 -4.76 -1.00 15.61
CA VAL A 165 -3.87 -1.57 16.63
C VAL A 165 -4.07 -3.07 16.71
N GLU A 166 -2.95 -3.80 16.74
CA GLU A 166 -2.90 -5.26 16.68
C GLU A 166 -1.80 -5.78 17.62
N HIS A 167 -2.14 -6.71 18.51
CA HIS A 167 -1.20 -7.37 19.42
C HIS A 167 -0.66 -8.68 18.83
N ARG A 168 0.45 -9.21 19.36
CA ARG A 168 1.19 -10.39 18.86
C ARG A 168 0.38 -11.65 18.49
N LEU A 169 -0.85 -11.80 18.96
CA LEU A 169 -1.71 -12.95 18.65
C LEU A 169 -2.60 -12.73 17.41
N VAL A 170 -2.76 -11.48 16.97
CA VAL A 170 -3.45 -11.08 15.73
C VAL A 170 -2.45 -11.02 14.56
N SER A 171 -1.28 -10.44 14.85
CA SER A 171 -0.20 -10.15 13.90
C SER A 171 1.02 -11.07 14.09
N SER A 172 0.80 -12.30 14.58
CA SER A 172 1.79 -13.39 14.71
C SER A 172 3.20 -12.94 15.09
N GLY A 173 3.34 -12.50 16.33
CA GLY A 173 4.60 -12.14 16.98
C GLY A 173 4.87 -10.64 17.05
N GLY A 174 4.40 -9.85 16.07
CA GLY A 174 4.55 -8.40 16.11
C GLY A 174 3.39 -7.73 16.82
N ASN A 175 3.65 -6.62 17.50
CA ASN A 175 2.61 -5.71 18.00
C ASN A 175 2.69 -4.43 17.15
N VAL A 176 1.58 -4.00 16.55
CA VAL A 176 1.52 -2.94 15.54
C VAL A 176 0.52 -1.86 15.94
N SER A 177 0.86 -0.60 15.68
CA SER A 177 -0.06 0.53 15.68
C SER A 177 0.09 1.34 14.38
N TYR A 178 -1.02 1.54 13.69
CA TYR A 178 -1.23 2.44 12.53
C TYR A 178 -2.08 3.66 12.90
N VAL A 179 -2.21 3.97 14.20
CA VAL A 179 -2.80 5.22 14.67
C VAL A 179 -1.84 6.37 14.30
N PRO A 180 -2.26 7.36 13.50
CA PRO A 180 -1.43 8.50 13.19
C PRO A 180 -1.35 9.43 14.42
N ILE A 181 -0.14 9.79 14.82
CA ILE A 181 0.12 10.72 15.92
C ILE A 181 0.78 11.97 15.32
N PRO A 182 -0.01 12.94 14.80
CA PRO A 182 0.51 14.18 14.24
C PRO A 182 1.08 15.14 15.30
N TYR A 183 2.02 15.97 14.87
CA TYR A 183 2.71 16.98 15.66
C TYR A 183 3.07 18.19 14.77
N ALA A 184 2.95 19.41 15.30
CA ALA A 184 3.19 20.64 14.53
C ALA A 184 4.61 21.21 14.71
N GLU A 185 5.22 21.01 15.88
CA GLU A 185 6.52 21.55 16.27
C GLU A 185 7.53 20.46 16.68
N SER A 186 7.12 19.42 17.42
CA SER A 186 8.00 18.31 17.80
C SER A 186 7.28 17.05 18.30
N CYS A 187 7.96 15.90 18.23
CA CYS A 187 7.50 14.67 18.87
C CYS A 187 8.67 13.85 19.43
N THR A 188 8.50 13.35 20.66
CA THR A 188 9.39 12.40 21.33
C THR A 188 8.61 11.13 21.68
N VAL A 189 9.16 9.96 21.36
CA VAL A 189 8.65 8.64 21.79
C VAL A 189 9.70 7.98 22.68
N SER A 190 9.29 7.54 23.86
CA SER A 190 10.17 6.97 24.89
C SER A 190 9.53 5.77 25.60
N LEU A 191 10.37 4.97 26.26
CA LEU A 191 9.98 3.92 27.18
C LEU A 191 10.45 4.25 28.60
N LEU A 192 9.58 4.06 29.60
CA LEU A 192 9.92 4.19 31.02
C LEU A 192 10.11 2.80 31.65
N GLY A 193 11.10 2.67 32.55
CA GLY A 193 11.37 1.41 33.27
C GLY A 193 11.87 0.28 32.37
N ALA A 194 12.40 0.63 31.20
CA ALA A 194 12.82 -0.31 30.16
C ALA A 194 14.31 -0.65 30.20
N GLU A 195 15.10 -0.18 31.16
CA GLU A 195 16.59 -0.23 31.12
C GLU A 195 17.18 -1.66 31.07
N ASN A 196 16.36 -2.65 31.40
CA ASN A 196 16.71 -4.07 31.37
C ASN A 196 15.73 -4.93 30.54
N ALA A 197 14.86 -4.30 29.74
CA ALA A 197 13.90 -5.01 28.89
C ALA A 197 14.63 -5.74 27.74
N LYS A 198 13.90 -6.50 26.93
CA LYS A 198 14.45 -7.19 25.75
C LYS A 198 13.52 -7.01 24.55
N ILE A 199 13.57 -5.80 23.99
CA ILE A 199 12.56 -5.27 23.07
C ILE A 199 13.19 -5.02 21.69
N TRP A 200 12.42 -5.30 20.66
CA TRP A 200 12.66 -4.88 19.29
C TRP A 200 11.66 -3.79 18.93
N PHE A 201 12.05 -2.79 18.15
CA PHE A 201 11.14 -1.72 17.74
C PHE A 201 11.45 -1.14 16.35
N GLN A 202 10.39 -0.60 15.72
CA GLN A 202 10.43 0.20 14.51
C GLN A 202 9.40 1.33 14.65
N ILE A 203 9.86 2.58 14.72
CA ILE A 203 9.04 3.79 14.75
C ILE A 203 9.22 4.50 13.43
N THR A 204 8.17 4.53 12.61
CA THR A 204 8.14 5.19 11.29
C THR A 204 7.35 6.48 11.39
N ALA A 205 7.92 7.58 10.88
CA ALA A 205 7.31 8.91 10.91
C ALA A 205 7.37 9.60 9.54
N HIS A 206 6.32 10.36 9.22
CA HIS A 206 6.22 11.20 8.02
C HIS A 206 6.47 12.66 8.42
N GLN A 207 7.65 13.18 8.08
CA GLN A 207 8.02 14.59 8.27
C GLN A 207 7.56 15.40 7.05
N LEU A 208 6.87 16.52 7.29
CA LEU A 208 6.30 17.38 6.26
C LEU A 208 7.25 18.54 5.89
N ALA A 209 7.20 18.98 4.63
CA ALA A 209 7.88 20.19 4.18
C ALA A 209 7.22 21.50 4.66
N SER A 210 5.98 21.44 5.15
CA SER A 210 5.20 22.57 5.68
C SER A 210 4.26 22.08 6.78
N GLY A 211 4.04 22.91 7.80
CA GLY A 211 3.11 22.64 8.91
C GLY A 211 1.69 23.18 8.67
N GLU A 212 1.41 23.73 7.49
CA GLU A 212 0.11 24.31 7.17
C GLU A 212 -0.99 23.23 7.19
N GLY A 213 -1.97 23.41 8.08
CA GLY A 213 -3.09 22.47 8.25
C GLY A 213 -2.82 21.27 9.18
N VAL A 214 -1.63 21.18 9.79
CA VAL A 214 -1.34 20.14 10.79
C VAL A 214 -1.98 20.53 12.13
N ALA A 215 -2.78 19.63 12.68
CA ALA A 215 -3.23 19.68 14.07
C ALA A 215 -2.41 18.67 14.89
N ALA A 216 -1.97 19.07 16.08
CA ALA A 216 -1.33 18.19 17.04
C ALA A 216 -2.29 17.08 17.51
N PHE A 217 -1.77 15.89 17.77
CA PHE A 217 -2.51 14.78 18.35
C PHE A 217 -2.99 15.11 19.77
N THR A 218 -4.21 14.69 20.10
CA THR A 218 -4.88 14.96 21.38
C THR A 218 -5.35 13.69 22.10
N GLY A 219 -5.55 12.59 21.37
CA GLY A 219 -6.22 11.37 21.84
C GLY A 219 -7.72 11.33 21.53
N ASP A 220 -8.32 12.45 21.12
CA ASP A 220 -9.75 12.58 20.80
C ASP A 220 -10.06 12.46 19.28
N GLU A 221 -9.10 11.98 18.46
CA GLU A 221 -9.21 11.93 17.00
C GLU A 221 -10.32 10.99 16.48
N ASP A 222 -11.17 11.49 15.56
CA ASP A 222 -12.12 10.65 14.81
C ASP A 222 -11.42 9.82 13.74
N LEU A 223 -10.92 8.65 14.16
CA LEU A 223 -10.30 7.64 13.29
C LEU A 223 -11.32 6.66 12.70
N SER A 224 -12.63 6.89 12.83
CA SER A 224 -13.67 5.94 12.38
C SER A 224 -13.61 5.67 10.87
N GLY A 225 -13.21 6.66 10.07
CA GLY A 225 -12.95 6.49 8.64
C GLY A 225 -11.76 5.58 8.32
N TRP A 226 -10.70 5.64 9.14
CA TRP A 226 -9.51 4.78 9.00
C TRP A 226 -9.84 3.35 9.43
N GLN A 227 -10.51 3.21 10.58
CA GLN A 227 -11.03 1.93 11.07
C GLN A 227 -12.02 1.29 10.09
N GLY A 228 -12.88 2.08 9.44
CA GLY A 228 -13.82 1.61 8.43
C GLY A 228 -13.15 1.11 7.16
N LEU A 229 -12.09 1.79 6.71
CA LEU A 229 -11.31 1.38 5.52
C LEU A 229 -10.50 0.10 5.79
N LEU A 230 -9.79 0.03 6.92
CA LEU A 230 -8.99 -1.16 7.28
C LEU A 230 -9.84 -2.31 7.86
N GLY A 231 -11.07 -2.03 8.31
CA GLY A 231 -12.02 -3.00 8.85
C GLY A 231 -12.98 -3.59 7.82
N ALA A 232 -12.87 -3.17 6.56
CA ALA A 232 -13.54 -3.82 5.45
C ALA A 232 -13.10 -5.30 5.33
N GLN A 233 -14.00 -6.17 4.84
CA GLN A 233 -13.68 -7.58 4.66
C GLN A 233 -12.49 -7.76 3.69
N PRO A 234 -11.49 -8.60 4.00
CA PRO A 234 -10.37 -8.87 3.11
C PRO A 234 -10.83 -9.29 1.70
N GLY A 235 -10.44 -8.53 0.68
CA GLY A 235 -10.88 -8.72 -0.72
C GLY A 235 -12.16 -7.98 -1.12
N ALA A 236 -12.82 -7.28 -0.21
CA ALA A 236 -13.85 -6.30 -0.56
C ALA A 236 -13.26 -5.10 -1.32
N ASP A 237 -14.11 -4.42 -2.07
CA ASP A 237 -13.77 -3.18 -2.78
C ASP A 237 -13.73 -1.98 -1.81
N PRO A 238 -12.58 -1.33 -1.59
CA PRO A 238 -12.44 -0.22 -0.64
C PRO A 238 -13.02 1.10 -1.16
N TRP A 239 -13.45 1.17 -2.44
CA TRP A 239 -13.89 2.42 -3.05
C TRP A 239 -15.39 2.65 -2.88
N THR A 240 -15.74 3.79 -2.29
CA THR A 240 -17.13 4.22 -2.14
C THR A 240 -17.70 4.77 -3.46
N GLY A 241 -18.91 4.30 -3.82
CA GLY A 241 -19.82 5.00 -4.74
C GLY A 241 -19.39 5.17 -6.20
N GLY A 242 -19.51 4.13 -7.03
CA GLY A 242 -19.43 4.27 -8.48
C GLY A 242 -19.90 3.04 -9.25
N PRO A 243 -20.30 3.17 -10.54
CA PRO A 243 -20.69 2.04 -11.38
C PRO A 243 -19.46 1.20 -11.73
N PHE A 244 -19.21 0.15 -10.93
CA PHE A 244 -18.33 -0.93 -11.34
C PHE A 244 -19.11 -1.84 -12.32
N PRO A 245 -18.60 -2.13 -13.54
CA PRO A 245 -17.35 -1.67 -14.16
C PRO A 245 -17.54 -0.60 -15.25
N THR A 246 -16.44 0.05 -15.63
CA THR A 246 -16.34 1.00 -16.76
C THR A 246 -16.02 0.29 -18.09
N SER A 247 -15.32 -0.85 -18.05
CA SER A 247 -15.11 -1.76 -19.18
C SER A 247 -15.18 -3.20 -18.66
N ALA A 248 -15.92 -4.10 -19.33
CA ALA A 248 -15.98 -5.51 -18.96
C ALA A 248 -16.29 -6.41 -20.15
N GLY A 249 -15.98 -7.70 -20.00
CA GLY A 249 -16.25 -8.72 -21.00
C GLY A 249 -15.46 -9.99 -20.74
N SER A 250 -15.20 -10.76 -21.78
CA SER A 250 -14.34 -11.93 -21.70
C SER A 250 -13.46 -12.11 -22.94
N VAL A 251 -12.29 -12.71 -22.76
CA VAL A 251 -11.33 -13.04 -23.81
C VAL A 251 -10.85 -14.49 -23.67
N ALA A 252 -10.42 -15.09 -24.79
CA ALA A 252 -9.92 -16.47 -24.81
C ALA A 252 -8.47 -16.52 -25.31
N LEU A 253 -7.52 -16.29 -24.40
CA LEU A 253 -6.10 -16.13 -24.69
C LEU A 253 -5.49 -17.41 -25.26
N LYS A 254 -5.05 -17.33 -26.53
CA LYS A 254 -4.27 -18.38 -27.19
C LYS A 254 -2.80 -18.22 -26.82
N ARG A 255 -1.98 -19.21 -27.16
CA ARG A 255 -0.53 -19.13 -27.00
C ARG A 255 0.06 -18.15 -28.01
N GLY A 256 0.85 -17.19 -27.54
CA GLY A 256 1.45 -16.14 -28.38
C GLY A 256 0.51 -15.00 -28.77
N THR A 257 -0.65 -14.86 -28.12
CA THR A 257 -1.56 -13.72 -28.33
C THR A 257 -1.48 -12.70 -27.20
N ARG A 258 -1.87 -11.47 -27.52
CA ARG A 258 -2.08 -10.34 -26.62
C ARG A 258 -3.49 -9.80 -26.88
N ALA A 259 -4.19 -9.37 -25.85
CA ALA A 259 -5.51 -8.76 -25.95
C ALA A 259 -5.56 -7.50 -25.08
N VAL A 260 -5.95 -6.37 -25.66
CA VAL A 260 -6.33 -5.17 -24.90
C VAL A 260 -7.73 -5.42 -24.33
N ILE A 261 -7.88 -5.27 -23.01
CA ILE A 261 -9.16 -5.46 -22.30
C ILE A 261 -9.77 -4.13 -21.81
N ALA A 262 -8.94 -3.09 -21.67
CA ALA A 262 -9.40 -1.70 -21.56
C ALA A 262 -8.41 -0.75 -22.23
N ALA A 263 -8.94 0.31 -22.82
CA ALA A 263 -8.18 1.46 -23.32
C ALA A 263 -8.97 2.73 -23.02
N PHE A 264 -8.30 3.73 -22.45
CA PHE A 264 -8.90 4.99 -22.01
C PHE A 264 -8.03 6.18 -22.45
N SER A 265 -8.63 7.36 -22.51
CA SER A 265 -7.97 8.60 -22.93
C SER A 265 -8.52 9.80 -22.15
N GLY A 266 -7.67 10.79 -21.92
CA GLY A 266 -7.94 11.91 -20.99
C GLY A 266 -7.28 11.70 -19.63
N ARG A 267 -7.68 12.51 -18.65
CA ARG A 267 -7.15 12.49 -17.27
C ARG A 267 -8.11 11.74 -16.35
N ASP A 268 -7.69 10.61 -15.80
CA ASP A 268 -8.46 9.79 -14.86
C ASP A 268 -7.51 8.88 -14.06
N ALA A 269 -8.04 8.03 -13.19
CA ALA A 269 -7.32 6.89 -12.62
C ALA A 269 -8.10 5.60 -12.83
N ILE A 270 -7.42 4.48 -13.11
CA ILE A 270 -8.02 3.15 -12.89
C ILE A 270 -8.03 2.91 -11.38
N ASN A 271 -9.14 2.42 -10.82
CA ASN A 271 -9.28 2.16 -9.38
C ASN A 271 -9.97 0.81 -9.10
N GLY A 272 -9.84 -0.12 -10.04
CA GLY A 272 -10.40 -1.46 -9.94
C GLY A 272 -10.06 -2.28 -11.18
N ILE A 273 -9.36 -3.39 -10.97
CA ILE A 273 -9.11 -4.44 -11.95
C ILE A 273 -9.58 -5.75 -11.30
N LEU A 274 -10.62 -6.37 -11.85
CA LEU A 274 -11.03 -7.74 -11.50
C LEU A 274 -10.79 -8.67 -12.70
N LEU A 275 -10.20 -9.84 -12.44
CA LEU A 275 -9.91 -10.87 -13.46
C LEU A 275 -10.30 -12.27 -12.94
N ARG A 276 -11.30 -12.90 -13.57
CA ARG A 276 -11.65 -14.31 -13.33
C ARG A 276 -10.87 -15.21 -14.28
N ILE A 277 -9.97 -16.01 -13.72
CA ILE A 277 -9.04 -16.87 -14.47
C ILE A 277 -8.86 -18.18 -13.71
N PRO A 278 -8.91 -19.36 -14.36
CA PRO A 278 -8.72 -20.64 -13.67
C PRO A 278 -7.41 -20.68 -12.86
N PRO A 279 -7.44 -20.96 -11.53
CA PRO A 279 -6.33 -20.65 -10.62
C PRO A 279 -4.96 -21.18 -11.03
N GLY A 280 -4.89 -22.49 -11.34
CA GLY A 280 -3.66 -23.15 -11.83
C GLY A 280 -3.13 -22.66 -13.19
N ARG A 281 -3.65 -21.54 -13.73
CA ARG A 281 -3.24 -20.91 -14.99
C ARG A 281 -2.76 -19.46 -14.83
N TRP A 282 -2.79 -18.86 -13.64
CA TRP A 282 -2.40 -17.45 -13.42
C TRP A 282 -0.97 -17.16 -13.94
N GLY A 283 0.01 -18.00 -13.57
CA GLY A 283 1.40 -17.90 -14.06
C GLY A 283 1.60 -18.17 -15.57
N GLU A 284 0.55 -18.43 -16.35
CA GLU A 284 0.64 -18.46 -17.82
C GLU A 284 0.31 -17.13 -18.49
N VAL A 285 -0.37 -16.22 -17.80
CA VAL A 285 -0.84 -14.94 -18.32
C VAL A 285 -0.02 -13.81 -17.70
N GLU A 286 0.29 -12.81 -18.52
CA GLU A 286 1.05 -11.61 -18.18
C GLU A 286 0.09 -10.42 -18.16
N LEU A 287 0.03 -9.68 -17.06
CA LEU A 287 -0.63 -8.38 -16.99
C LEU A 287 0.32 -7.32 -17.54
N ARG A 288 -0.21 -6.45 -18.40
CA ARG A 288 0.50 -5.29 -18.90
C ARG A 288 -0.32 -4.04 -18.63
N LEU A 289 0.24 -3.12 -17.86
CA LEU A 289 -0.33 -1.80 -17.63
C LEU A 289 0.53 -0.78 -18.37
N LEU A 290 -0.12 0.00 -19.23
CA LEU A 290 0.49 1.13 -19.90
C LEU A 290 -0.22 2.41 -19.46
N PHE A 291 0.55 3.40 -19.04
CA PHE A 291 0.08 4.74 -18.67
C PHE A 291 0.91 5.78 -19.42
N ASP A 292 0.23 6.71 -20.08
CA ASP A 292 0.82 7.82 -20.85
C ASP A 292 1.91 7.36 -21.83
N GLY A 293 1.58 6.32 -22.59
CA GLY A 293 2.46 5.68 -23.58
C GLY A 293 3.54 4.75 -23.01
N GLN A 294 3.78 4.76 -21.70
CA GLN A 294 4.83 3.96 -21.04
C GLN A 294 4.30 2.63 -20.52
N VAL A 295 5.05 1.55 -20.72
CA VAL A 295 4.81 0.29 -20.00
C VAL A 295 5.30 0.45 -18.56
N ARG A 296 4.39 0.36 -17.58
CA ARG A 296 4.69 0.50 -16.14
C ARG A 296 4.59 -0.80 -15.34
N VAL A 297 3.94 -1.82 -15.92
CA VAL A 297 3.89 -3.21 -15.44
C VAL A 297 3.92 -4.13 -16.66
N ALA A 298 4.73 -5.19 -16.61
CA ALA A 298 4.73 -6.27 -17.60
C ALA A 298 5.20 -7.60 -16.99
N MET A 299 4.36 -8.23 -16.17
CA MET A 299 4.73 -9.41 -15.37
C MET A 299 3.59 -10.45 -15.30
N PRO A 300 3.88 -11.72 -14.95
CA PRO A 300 2.87 -12.73 -14.71
C PRO A 300 1.84 -12.32 -13.64
N LEU A 301 0.59 -12.77 -13.79
CA LEU A 301 -0.47 -12.50 -12.80
C LEU A 301 -0.13 -13.06 -11.41
N ALA A 302 0.55 -14.21 -11.36
CA ALA A 302 0.96 -14.81 -10.10
C ALA A 302 1.89 -13.88 -9.29
N ASP A 303 2.66 -13.03 -9.96
CA ASP A 303 3.59 -12.08 -9.32
C ASP A 303 2.85 -10.79 -8.95
N PHE A 304 2.13 -10.18 -9.90
CA PHE A 304 1.41 -8.92 -9.67
C PHE A 304 0.30 -9.01 -8.61
N PHE A 305 -0.32 -10.18 -8.41
CA PHE A 305 -1.38 -10.37 -7.41
C PHE A 305 -0.88 -11.05 -6.12
N GLY A 306 0.44 -11.21 -5.94
CA GLY A 306 1.04 -11.77 -4.72
C GLY A 306 0.66 -13.23 -4.44
N LEU A 307 0.72 -14.10 -5.45
CA LEU A 307 0.20 -15.46 -5.37
C LEU A 307 1.35 -16.47 -5.26
N ASP A 308 1.21 -17.45 -4.36
CA ASP A 308 2.09 -18.62 -4.28
C ASP A 308 1.84 -19.56 -5.49
N GLY A 309 2.91 -20.01 -6.13
CA GLY A 309 2.85 -21.02 -7.20
C GLY A 309 2.58 -22.46 -6.73
N ALA A 310 2.61 -22.73 -5.41
CA ALA A 310 2.44 -24.05 -4.80
C ALA A 310 1.05 -24.31 -4.18
N GLY A 311 0.13 -23.34 -4.24
CA GLY A 311 -1.27 -23.54 -3.82
C GLY A 311 -1.58 -23.23 -2.35
N ALA A 312 -0.76 -22.39 -1.70
CA ALA A 312 -1.17 -21.73 -0.45
C ALA A 312 -2.37 -20.79 -0.64
N ALA A 313 -2.92 -20.28 0.47
CA ALA A 313 -3.93 -19.24 0.44
C ALA A 313 -3.41 -17.97 -0.28
N PRO A 314 -4.20 -17.34 -1.16
CA PRO A 314 -3.78 -16.12 -1.84
C PRO A 314 -3.67 -14.95 -0.85
N VAL A 315 -2.86 -13.95 -1.21
CA VAL A 315 -2.88 -12.65 -0.52
C VAL A 315 -4.28 -12.05 -0.56
N ARG A 316 -4.72 -11.48 0.58
CA ARG A 316 -6.00 -10.79 0.74
C ARG A 316 -5.81 -9.42 1.41
N SER A 317 -4.98 -8.58 0.80
CA SER A 317 -4.73 -7.21 1.26
C SER A 317 -5.87 -6.25 0.86
N LEU A 318 -5.86 -5.03 1.38
CA LEU A 318 -6.80 -3.96 1.03
C LEU A 318 -6.81 -3.62 -0.48
N LEU A 319 -5.65 -3.67 -1.14
CA LEU A 319 -5.47 -3.12 -2.49
C LEU A 319 -5.09 -4.15 -3.56
N VAL A 320 -4.70 -5.37 -3.20
CA VAL A 320 -4.34 -6.43 -4.15
C VAL A 320 -4.49 -7.83 -3.55
N GLY A 321 -4.93 -8.80 -4.35
CA GLY A 321 -5.04 -10.19 -3.92
C GLY A 321 -5.96 -11.06 -4.79
N ALA A 322 -6.52 -12.12 -4.19
CA ALA A 322 -7.62 -12.90 -4.76
C ALA A 322 -8.74 -13.16 -3.73
N THR A 323 -10.00 -13.12 -4.18
CA THR A 323 -11.19 -13.31 -3.32
C THR A 323 -11.31 -14.75 -2.79
N GLU A 324 -12.40 -15.06 -2.07
CA GLU A 324 -12.74 -16.45 -1.71
C GLU A 324 -13.12 -17.32 -2.92
N ASP A 325 -13.64 -16.72 -3.98
CA ASP A 325 -13.99 -17.36 -5.25
C ASP A 325 -12.82 -17.38 -6.28
N ASP A 326 -11.58 -17.14 -5.82
CA ASP A 326 -10.36 -17.05 -6.65
C ASP A 326 -10.38 -15.94 -7.76
N ASP A 327 -11.24 -14.93 -7.65
CA ASP A 327 -11.20 -13.76 -8.54
C ASP A 327 -10.05 -12.83 -8.13
N LEU A 328 -9.14 -12.55 -9.07
CA LEU A 328 -8.00 -11.66 -8.83
C LEU A 328 -8.46 -10.20 -8.80
N TYR A 329 -8.03 -9.44 -7.79
CA TYR A 329 -8.42 -8.03 -7.62
C TYR A 329 -7.21 -7.10 -7.39
N ALA A 330 -7.29 -5.90 -7.96
CA ALA A 330 -6.40 -4.80 -7.65
C ALA A 330 -7.18 -3.47 -7.60
N TYR A 331 -7.08 -2.78 -6.47
CA TYR A 331 -7.80 -1.55 -6.13
C TYR A 331 -6.87 -0.35 -5.87
N PHE A 332 -5.56 -0.46 -6.09
CA PHE A 332 -4.68 0.71 -6.15
C PHE A 332 -5.26 1.79 -7.08
N PRO A 333 -5.20 3.09 -6.73
CA PRO A 333 -5.40 4.15 -7.71
C PRO A 333 -4.25 4.13 -8.72
N MET A 334 -4.55 4.12 -10.01
CA MET A 334 -3.55 4.09 -11.08
C MET A 334 -3.79 5.28 -12.03
N PRO A 335 -3.21 6.45 -11.72
CA PRO A 335 -3.38 7.67 -12.50
C PRO A 335 -2.84 7.57 -13.92
N PHE A 336 -3.47 8.33 -14.82
CA PHE A 336 -2.96 8.65 -16.15
C PHE A 336 -3.44 10.04 -16.59
N PHE A 337 -2.59 10.76 -17.32
CA PHE A 337 -2.83 12.15 -17.70
C PHE A 337 -3.18 12.34 -19.18
N GLU A 338 -2.94 11.33 -20.01
CA GLU A 338 -3.27 11.27 -21.43
C GLU A 338 -3.96 9.94 -21.82
N THR A 339 -3.42 8.79 -21.41
CA THR A 339 -3.92 7.46 -21.81
C THR A 339 -3.65 6.35 -20.80
N ALA A 340 -4.56 5.38 -20.71
CA ALA A 340 -4.31 4.10 -20.03
C ALA A 340 -4.69 2.92 -20.93
N VAL A 341 -3.89 1.87 -20.92
CA VAL A 341 -4.18 0.61 -21.63
C VAL A 341 -3.88 -0.57 -20.71
N VAL A 342 -4.87 -1.46 -20.56
CA VAL A 342 -4.74 -2.72 -19.85
C VAL A 342 -4.71 -3.85 -20.88
N GLU A 343 -3.59 -4.56 -20.96
CA GLU A 343 -3.44 -5.74 -21.83
C GLU A 343 -3.23 -7.02 -21.01
N LEU A 344 -3.74 -8.14 -21.54
CA LEU A 344 -3.35 -9.47 -21.11
C LEU A 344 -2.57 -10.16 -22.23
N ALA A 345 -1.39 -10.66 -21.91
CA ALA A 345 -0.51 -11.36 -22.86
C ALA A 345 -0.26 -12.82 -22.43
N ARG A 346 0.11 -13.67 -23.39
CA ARG A 346 0.46 -15.07 -23.14
C ARG A 346 1.58 -15.52 -24.05
N GLY A 347 2.74 -15.82 -23.47
CA GLY A 347 3.99 -16.12 -24.19
C GLY A 347 3.89 -17.28 -25.19
N LYS A 348 4.75 -17.28 -26.22
CA LYS A 348 4.79 -18.30 -27.29
C LYS A 348 5.23 -19.70 -26.81
N SER A 349 5.84 -19.79 -25.63
CA SER A 349 6.39 -21.01 -25.02
C SER A 349 5.40 -21.79 -24.14
N LYS A 350 4.38 -21.11 -23.57
CA LYS A 350 3.42 -21.69 -22.61
C LYS A 350 2.65 -22.92 -23.17
N PRO A 351 1.93 -23.72 -22.36
CA PRO A 351 1.11 -24.86 -22.81
C PRO A 351 0.13 -24.59 -23.97
N ARG A 352 -0.34 -25.66 -24.63
CA ARG A 352 -1.41 -25.57 -25.65
C ARG A 352 -2.78 -25.30 -24.99
N GLY A 353 -3.80 -25.06 -25.82
CA GLY A 353 -5.14 -24.69 -25.38
C GLY A 353 -5.37 -23.17 -25.28
N LYS A 354 -6.62 -22.79 -24.96
CA LYS A 354 -7.02 -21.41 -24.64
C LYS A 354 -7.06 -21.25 -23.11
N ILE A 355 -6.90 -20.03 -22.62
CA ILE A 355 -7.28 -19.64 -21.26
C ILE A 355 -8.48 -18.69 -21.39
N PRO A 356 -9.67 -19.03 -20.86
CA PRO A 356 -10.74 -18.05 -20.71
C PRO A 356 -10.36 -17.06 -19.61
N VAL A 357 -10.68 -15.79 -19.82
CA VAL A 357 -10.58 -14.72 -18.83
C VAL A 357 -11.86 -13.92 -18.90
N GLU A 358 -12.56 -13.76 -17.79
CA GLU A 358 -13.56 -12.71 -17.61
C GLU A 358 -12.86 -11.52 -16.94
N PHE A 359 -13.20 -10.29 -17.33
CA PHE A 359 -12.55 -9.10 -16.82
C PHE A 359 -13.55 -7.98 -16.56
N ALA A 360 -13.23 -7.14 -15.57
CA ALA A 360 -13.99 -5.95 -15.25
C ALA A 360 -13.04 -4.87 -14.70
N ILE A 361 -13.02 -3.70 -15.35
CA ILE A 361 -12.10 -2.58 -15.09
C ILE A 361 -12.92 -1.32 -14.77
N ARG A 362 -12.58 -0.61 -13.69
CA ARG A 362 -13.24 0.64 -13.27
C ARG A 362 -12.28 1.83 -13.33
N ARG A 363 -12.79 2.98 -13.76
CA ARG A 363 -12.16 4.29 -13.58
C ARG A 363 -12.80 5.07 -12.43
N LEU A 364 -12.00 5.92 -11.79
CA LEU A 364 -12.41 6.82 -10.72
C LEU A 364 -13.40 7.89 -11.21
N GLY A 365 -13.31 8.29 -12.48
CA GLY A 365 -14.25 9.21 -13.14
C GLY A 365 -13.97 10.70 -12.90
N ARG A 366 -12.81 11.04 -12.30
CA ARG A 366 -12.33 12.41 -12.11
C ARG A 366 -10.83 12.49 -12.39
N ALA A 367 -10.34 13.69 -12.72
CA ALA A 367 -8.91 13.90 -12.94
C ALA A 367 -8.09 13.60 -11.66
N PRO A 368 -6.90 12.98 -11.77
CA PRO A 368 -5.97 12.85 -10.65
C PRO A 368 -5.45 14.21 -10.16
N HIS A 369 -4.90 14.23 -8.95
CA HIS A 369 -4.17 15.38 -8.45
C HIS A 369 -2.91 15.63 -9.32
N PRO A 370 -2.49 16.90 -9.57
CA PRO A 370 -1.35 17.18 -10.43
C PRO A 370 -0.03 16.51 -10.01
N ASP A 371 0.20 16.34 -8.70
CA ASP A 371 1.37 15.66 -8.14
C ASP A 371 1.21 14.14 -7.97
N SER A 372 0.15 13.54 -8.53
CA SER A 372 0.02 12.08 -8.59
C SER A 372 1.06 11.45 -9.52
N GLY A 373 1.77 10.44 -9.03
CA GLY A 373 2.66 9.62 -9.84
C GLY A 373 1.91 8.60 -10.70
N LEU A 374 2.55 8.12 -11.76
CA LEU A 374 2.09 6.94 -12.49
C LEU A 374 2.35 5.70 -11.61
N PHE A 375 1.35 4.84 -11.48
CA PHE A 375 1.48 3.55 -10.81
C PHE A 375 2.40 2.61 -11.59
N GLY A 376 3.24 1.86 -10.89
CA GLY A 376 4.07 0.80 -11.46
C GLY A 376 4.33 -0.33 -10.48
N ALA A 377 4.83 -1.43 -11.02
CA ALA A 377 5.31 -2.57 -10.24
C ALA A 377 6.59 -3.13 -10.86
N SER A 378 7.51 -3.60 -10.02
CA SER A 378 8.66 -4.40 -10.44
C SER A 378 8.63 -5.75 -9.75
N SER A 379 9.20 -6.78 -10.40
CA SER A 379 9.33 -8.11 -9.82
C SER A 379 10.74 -8.63 -10.04
N GLU A 380 11.36 -9.11 -8.96
CA GLU A 380 12.75 -9.56 -8.93
C GLU A 380 12.81 -10.97 -8.35
N VAL A 381 13.56 -11.86 -9.00
CA VAL A 381 13.57 -13.30 -8.69
C VAL A 381 14.98 -13.86 -8.67
N ALA A 382 15.42 -14.29 -7.50
CA ALA A 382 16.69 -14.98 -7.28
C ALA A 382 16.43 -16.44 -6.85
N GLU A 383 16.74 -17.40 -7.73
CA GLU A 383 16.78 -18.83 -7.35
C GLU A 383 17.88 -19.12 -6.32
N SER A 384 18.91 -18.29 -6.27
CA SER A 384 19.88 -18.21 -5.16
C SER A 384 20.42 -16.78 -5.11
N THR A 385 20.34 -16.13 -3.96
CA THR A 385 21.09 -14.89 -3.71
C THR A 385 22.59 -15.20 -3.53
N THR A 386 23.41 -14.15 -3.46
CA THR A 386 24.87 -14.23 -3.35
C THR A 386 25.30 -13.69 -1.98
N PRO A 387 26.00 -14.47 -1.13
CA PRO A 387 26.46 -13.99 0.17
C PRO A 387 27.26 -12.69 0.11
N GLY A 388 27.06 -11.82 1.10
CA GLY A 388 27.60 -10.46 1.12
C GLY A 388 26.94 -9.52 0.11
N ARG A 389 25.71 -9.82 -0.34
CA ARG A 389 24.87 -8.94 -1.17
C ARG A 389 23.39 -9.11 -0.82
N ALA A 390 22.73 -7.98 -0.55
CA ALA A 390 21.29 -7.92 -0.43
C ALA A 390 20.57 -8.30 -1.72
N HIS A 391 19.31 -8.73 -1.58
CA HIS A 391 18.39 -8.95 -2.68
C HIS A 391 17.73 -7.63 -3.09
N ARG A 392 17.86 -7.26 -4.37
CA ARG A 392 17.26 -6.04 -4.90
C ARG A 392 15.74 -6.17 -4.95
N VAL A 393 15.04 -5.27 -4.26
CA VAL A 393 13.58 -5.18 -4.25
C VAL A 393 13.08 -4.14 -5.25
N LEU A 394 13.74 -2.98 -5.33
CA LEU A 394 13.40 -1.89 -6.25
C LEU A 394 14.61 -0.99 -6.52
N GLU A 395 14.86 -0.63 -7.78
CA GLU A 395 15.71 0.52 -8.14
C GLU A 395 14.95 1.39 -9.14
N VAL A 396 14.73 2.66 -8.79
CA VAL A 396 13.91 3.58 -9.60
C VAL A 396 14.43 5.02 -9.51
N ALA A 397 14.56 5.66 -10.66
CA ALA A 397 15.05 7.03 -10.79
C ALA A 397 13.91 8.04 -11.03
N GLY A 398 14.07 9.27 -10.57
CA GLY A 398 13.04 10.32 -10.59
C GLY A 398 12.08 10.24 -9.40
N ARG A 399 11.47 11.39 -9.05
CA ARG A 399 10.55 11.57 -7.90
C ARG A 399 9.50 10.46 -7.80
N GLY A 400 9.30 9.89 -6.61
CA GLY A 400 8.42 8.74 -6.41
C GLY A 400 8.18 8.40 -4.94
N LYS A 401 7.40 7.32 -4.73
CA LYS A 401 7.23 6.68 -3.43
C LYS A 401 6.92 5.18 -3.54
N TRP A 402 7.35 4.39 -2.56
CA TRP A 402 7.15 2.93 -2.49
C TRP A 402 5.97 2.62 -1.55
N VAL A 403 4.98 1.86 -2.02
CA VAL A 403 3.67 1.69 -1.34
C VAL A 403 3.31 0.24 -1.03
N GLY A 404 4.21 -0.70 -1.31
CA GLY A 404 4.01 -2.08 -0.88
C GLY A 404 4.98 -3.09 -1.45
N LEU A 405 5.00 -4.25 -0.82
CA LEU A 405 5.79 -5.42 -1.17
C LEU A 405 4.94 -6.68 -1.03
N PHE A 406 5.02 -7.56 -2.02
CA PHE A 406 4.84 -8.99 -1.82
C PHE A 406 6.22 -9.66 -1.83
N ALA A 407 6.46 -10.63 -0.95
CA ALA A 407 7.67 -11.44 -0.96
C ALA A 407 7.32 -12.91 -0.75
N GLU A 408 7.89 -13.78 -1.58
CA GLU A 408 8.17 -15.16 -1.23
C GLU A 408 9.68 -15.32 -1.04
N LEU A 409 10.09 -15.60 0.20
CA LEU A 409 11.46 -15.95 0.55
C LEU A 409 11.53 -17.43 0.93
N GLY A 410 12.73 -18.03 0.91
CA GLY A 410 12.89 -19.41 1.35
C GLY A 410 14.34 -19.88 1.42
N SER A 411 14.55 -21.00 2.10
CA SER A 411 15.88 -21.59 2.27
C SER A 411 16.40 -22.22 0.96
N ARG A 412 17.73 -22.27 0.82
CA ARG A 412 18.41 -23.01 -0.25
C ARG A 412 18.69 -24.47 0.11
N SER A 413 18.70 -24.80 1.39
CA SER A 413 18.88 -26.14 1.95
C SER A 413 18.39 -26.19 3.40
N GLY A 414 17.72 -27.28 3.80
CA GLY A 414 17.23 -27.45 5.17
C GLY A 414 16.03 -26.58 5.54
N ASP A 415 15.50 -26.80 6.72
CA ASP A 415 14.26 -26.21 7.25
C ASP A 415 14.47 -24.88 8.03
N SER A 416 15.69 -24.34 8.01
CA SER A 416 16.02 -23.07 8.66
C SER A 416 15.31 -21.88 8.03
N ARG A 417 15.02 -20.87 8.86
CA ARG A 417 14.30 -19.64 8.51
C ARG A 417 15.14 -18.38 8.65
N ASP A 418 16.47 -18.52 8.71
CA ASP A 418 17.43 -17.40 8.83
C ASP A 418 17.21 -16.30 7.76
N TYR A 419 16.58 -16.63 6.63
CA TYR A 419 16.13 -15.67 5.62
C TYR A 419 15.05 -14.67 6.09
N LEU A 420 14.58 -14.78 7.34
CA LEU A 420 13.73 -13.81 8.00
C LEU A 420 14.53 -12.78 8.81
N GLU A 421 15.74 -13.09 9.27
CA GLU A 421 16.61 -12.20 10.07
C GLU A 421 17.36 -11.16 9.18
N GLY A 422 16.68 -10.58 8.19
CA GLY A 422 17.26 -9.66 7.20
C GLY A 422 16.51 -8.33 7.10
N ASP A 423 17.21 -7.22 7.31
CA ASP A 423 16.64 -5.86 7.26
C ASP A 423 16.20 -5.45 5.86
N GLU A 424 15.12 -4.67 5.75
CA GLU A 424 14.89 -3.83 4.58
C GLU A 424 15.73 -2.54 4.66
N LEU A 425 16.42 -2.20 3.57
CA LEU A 425 17.31 -1.04 3.47
C LEU A 425 16.79 -0.08 2.40
N VAL A 426 16.35 1.11 2.80
CA VAL A 426 15.75 2.11 1.91
C VAL A 426 16.69 3.31 1.73
N VAL A 427 17.57 3.21 0.73
CA VAL A 427 18.48 4.30 0.35
C VAL A 427 17.79 5.20 -0.68
N VAL A 428 17.72 6.50 -0.39
CA VAL A 428 16.94 7.48 -1.17
C VAL A 428 17.77 8.72 -1.49
N ASP A 429 17.47 9.31 -2.63
CA ASP A 429 18.08 10.52 -3.18
C ASP A 429 19.60 10.47 -3.42
N GLY A 430 20.20 9.27 -3.35
CA GLY A 430 21.65 9.07 -3.43
C GLY A 430 22.39 9.38 -2.12
N GLY A 431 21.70 9.30 -0.97
CA GLY A 431 22.33 9.39 0.35
C GLY A 431 23.34 8.25 0.59
N PRO A 432 24.31 8.45 1.50
CA PRO A 432 25.30 7.42 1.84
C PRO A 432 24.72 6.27 2.67
N GLU A 433 23.77 6.59 3.56
CA GLU A 433 23.11 5.65 4.48
C GLU A 433 21.62 5.43 4.10
N PRO A 434 20.99 4.33 4.56
CA PRO A 434 19.54 4.17 4.47
C PRO A 434 18.77 5.28 5.23
N ARG A 435 17.60 5.68 4.72
CA ARG A 435 16.66 6.58 5.43
C ARG A 435 15.64 5.80 6.28
N LEU A 436 15.42 4.54 5.93
CA LEU A 436 14.74 3.53 6.74
C LEU A 436 15.61 2.27 6.72
N GLN A 437 15.74 1.64 7.89
CA GLN A 437 16.48 0.39 8.09
C GLN A 437 15.72 -0.45 9.12
N GLY A 438 15.38 -1.68 8.73
CA GLY A 438 14.52 -2.59 9.48
C GLY A 438 15.13 -3.19 10.75
N THR A 439 14.57 -4.33 11.13
CA THR A 439 15.07 -5.25 12.19
C THR A 439 14.90 -6.72 11.80
N GLY A 440 14.38 -6.99 10.59
CA GLY A 440 13.97 -8.32 10.16
C GLY A 440 12.80 -8.28 9.18
N VAL A 441 12.68 -9.34 8.38
CA VAL A 441 11.67 -9.50 7.34
C VAL A 441 10.29 -9.70 7.95
N GLU A 442 10.14 -10.51 9.00
CA GLU A 442 8.85 -10.67 9.67
C GLU A 442 8.41 -9.36 10.32
N ASP A 443 9.34 -8.61 10.92
CA ASP A 443 9.10 -7.32 11.56
C ASP A 443 8.63 -6.28 10.54
N PHE A 444 9.28 -6.23 9.37
CA PHE A 444 8.80 -5.44 8.23
C PHE A 444 7.37 -5.84 7.84
N PHE A 445 7.06 -7.14 7.79
CA PHE A 445 5.72 -7.65 7.49
C PHE A 445 4.75 -7.65 8.69
N GLY A 446 5.11 -7.00 9.81
CA GLY A 446 4.26 -6.83 11.00
C GLY A 446 4.19 -8.04 11.93
N GLY A 447 4.91 -9.12 11.61
CA GLY A 447 5.19 -10.26 12.47
C GLY A 447 6.26 -9.97 13.51
N GLY A 448 6.82 -11.03 14.08
CA GLY A 448 7.98 -10.99 14.97
C GLY A 448 8.36 -12.41 15.37
N PHE A 449 9.64 -12.65 15.69
CA PHE A 449 10.15 -13.97 16.12
C PHE A 449 9.69 -15.12 15.20
N TYR A 450 10.06 -15.08 13.93
CA TYR A 450 9.77 -16.10 12.93
C TYR A 450 8.26 -16.40 12.75
N PHE A 451 7.39 -15.46 13.13
CA PHE A 451 5.94 -15.62 13.26
C PHE A 451 5.49 -16.69 14.29
N GLN A 452 6.32 -17.00 15.28
CA GLN A 452 6.06 -17.98 16.34
C GLN A 452 5.61 -17.28 17.62
N VAL A 453 4.52 -17.75 18.23
CA VAL A 453 3.90 -17.10 19.41
C VAL A 453 3.50 -18.16 20.43
N ASP A 454 3.99 -18.02 21.66
CA ASP A 454 3.80 -18.92 22.81
C ASP A 454 4.22 -20.41 22.60
N ARG A 455 4.63 -20.80 21.38
CA ARG A 455 5.04 -22.15 20.97
C ARG A 455 5.83 -22.13 19.65
N PRO A 456 6.62 -23.17 19.33
CA PRO A 456 7.20 -23.36 18.01
C PRO A 456 6.16 -23.58 16.90
N GLY A 457 6.50 -23.17 15.68
CA GLY A 457 5.69 -23.27 14.48
C GLY A 457 5.10 -21.92 14.04
N PRO A 458 5.50 -21.36 12.88
CA PRO A 458 4.96 -20.11 12.35
C PRO A 458 3.43 -20.16 12.20
N ILE A 459 2.75 -19.06 12.50
CA ILE A 459 1.29 -18.94 12.43
C ILE A 459 0.89 -18.01 11.27
N PRO A 460 0.28 -18.52 10.17
CA PRO A 460 -0.19 -17.67 9.09
C PRO A 460 -1.35 -16.75 9.51
N PHE A 461 -1.35 -15.52 8.99
CA PHE A 461 -2.34 -14.49 9.27
C PHE A 461 -2.46 -13.50 8.10
N ALA A 462 -3.61 -12.83 7.98
CA ALA A 462 -3.88 -11.87 6.89
C ALA A 462 -4.70 -10.69 7.42
N ARG A 463 -4.21 -9.47 7.19
CA ARG A 463 -4.78 -8.18 7.62
C ARG A 463 -4.92 -7.26 6.41
N ALA A 464 -5.63 -6.13 6.56
CA ALA A 464 -5.83 -5.19 5.47
C ALA A 464 -4.50 -4.64 4.92
N LEU A 465 -3.55 -4.30 5.79
CA LEU A 465 -2.25 -3.73 5.39
C LEU A 465 -1.12 -4.76 5.28
N HIS A 466 -1.13 -5.87 6.03
CA HIS A 466 0.01 -6.80 6.06
C HIS A 466 -0.40 -8.25 6.36
N GLY A 467 0.54 -9.19 6.24
CA GLY A 467 0.33 -10.58 6.66
C GLY A 467 1.36 -11.58 6.13
N MET A 468 1.41 -12.74 6.77
CA MET A 468 2.13 -13.92 6.31
C MET A 468 1.10 -15.00 5.93
N THR A 469 0.92 -15.26 4.63
CA THR A 469 -0.18 -16.12 4.13
C THR A 469 0.17 -17.60 4.16
N SER A 470 1.46 -17.95 4.16
CA SER A 470 1.94 -19.31 4.38
C SER A 470 3.41 -19.36 4.77
N ASP A 471 3.74 -20.26 5.68
CA ASP A 471 5.04 -20.92 5.80
C ASP A 471 4.87 -22.37 5.32
N ARG A 472 5.75 -22.86 4.44
CA ARG A 472 5.60 -24.18 3.82
C ARG A 472 6.91 -24.94 3.68
N VAL A 473 6.95 -26.15 4.23
CA VAL A 473 8.01 -27.14 3.98
C VAL A 473 7.79 -27.76 2.59
N ARG A 474 8.82 -27.70 1.75
CA ARG A 474 8.85 -28.21 0.38
C ARG A 474 9.32 -29.67 0.36
N PRO A 475 9.03 -30.45 -0.70
CA PRO A 475 9.39 -31.88 -0.77
C PRO A 475 10.90 -32.19 -0.76
N ASP A 476 11.76 -31.20 -0.96
CA ASP A 476 13.23 -31.30 -0.85
C ASP A 476 13.76 -30.96 0.56
N GLY A 477 12.86 -30.67 1.51
CA GLY A 477 13.21 -30.25 2.88
C GLY A 477 13.54 -28.77 3.01
N THR A 478 13.48 -27.97 1.94
CA THR A 478 13.57 -26.51 2.05
C THR A 478 12.26 -25.92 2.57
N VAL A 479 12.31 -24.72 3.13
CA VAL A 479 11.12 -23.96 3.58
C VAL A 479 10.95 -22.70 2.75
N ALA A 480 9.72 -22.20 2.64
CA ALA A 480 9.44 -20.89 2.06
C ALA A 480 8.26 -20.20 2.76
N THR A 481 8.37 -18.89 2.92
CA THR A 481 7.35 -18.04 3.56
C THR A 481 6.88 -16.98 2.57
N SER A 482 5.57 -16.82 2.45
CA SER A 482 4.90 -15.85 1.56
C SER A 482 4.21 -14.76 2.39
N MET A 483 4.55 -13.51 2.11
CA MET A 483 4.25 -12.35 2.95
C MET A 483 3.87 -11.12 2.10
N TYR A 484 3.14 -10.19 2.69
CA TYR A 484 2.81 -8.91 2.07
C TYR A 484 2.73 -7.76 3.08
N ARG A 485 3.07 -6.54 2.62
CA ARG A 485 2.79 -5.27 3.30
C ARG A 485 2.42 -4.21 2.28
N LEU A 486 1.39 -3.43 2.58
CA LEU A 486 1.01 -2.20 1.93
C LEU A 486 1.39 -1.05 2.85
N MET A 487 2.09 -0.05 2.32
CA MET A 487 2.46 1.15 3.03
C MET A 487 1.57 2.28 2.54
N LEU A 488 0.68 2.74 3.41
CA LEU A 488 -0.39 3.70 3.07
C LEU A 488 -0.12 5.07 3.68
N SER A 489 0.14 5.10 4.99
CA SER A 489 0.53 6.27 5.78
C SER A 489 2.06 6.39 5.96
N ASP A 490 2.79 5.32 5.66
CA ASP A 490 4.21 5.07 5.98
C ASP A 490 5.08 4.84 4.73
N ALA A 491 4.57 5.21 3.54
CA ALA A 491 5.19 4.97 2.24
C ALA A 491 6.46 5.80 1.98
N PRO A 492 7.67 5.22 1.87
CA PRO A 492 8.92 5.97 1.68
C PRO A 492 8.93 6.85 0.43
N THR A 493 9.24 8.14 0.60
CA THR A 493 9.27 9.18 -0.44
C THR A 493 10.69 9.54 -0.89
N TRP A 494 10.85 9.89 -2.17
CA TRP A 494 12.11 10.39 -2.74
C TRP A 494 11.90 11.42 -3.85
N SER A 495 12.90 12.28 -4.05
CA SER A 495 12.93 13.36 -5.04
C SER A 495 13.70 13.01 -6.32
N THR A 496 14.81 12.28 -6.23
CA THR A 496 15.70 11.98 -7.37
C THR A 496 15.82 10.49 -7.69
N GLY A 497 15.59 9.60 -6.71
CA GLY A 497 15.52 8.16 -6.90
C GLY A 497 15.55 7.38 -5.59
N SER A 498 15.29 6.07 -5.66
CA SER A 498 15.40 5.14 -4.54
C SER A 498 16.01 3.81 -4.97
N VAL A 499 16.82 3.26 -4.07
CA VAL A 499 17.22 1.86 -4.01
C VAL A 499 16.55 1.26 -2.78
N VAL A 500 15.87 0.13 -2.97
CA VAL A 500 15.33 -0.70 -1.89
C VAL A 500 15.99 -2.07 -2.04
N ASP A 501 16.75 -2.43 -1.02
CA ASP A 501 17.42 -3.72 -0.87
C ASP A 501 16.85 -4.45 0.36
N LEU A 502 16.93 -5.78 0.36
CA LEU A 502 16.49 -6.64 1.47
C LEU A 502 17.62 -7.60 1.82
N GLU A 503 18.03 -7.66 3.08
CA GLU A 503 19.17 -8.47 3.45
C GLU A 503 18.92 -9.98 3.33
N CYS A 504 19.96 -10.71 2.93
CA CYS A 504 19.87 -12.15 2.73
C CYS A 504 20.13 -12.91 4.03
N GLY A 505 19.15 -12.86 4.96
CA GLY A 505 19.34 -13.25 6.35
C GLY A 505 20.37 -12.37 7.07
N PRO A 506 20.93 -12.82 8.22
CA PRO A 506 21.81 -11.98 9.04
C PRO A 506 22.99 -11.46 8.22
N ILE A 507 23.20 -10.15 8.21
CA ILE A 507 24.33 -9.45 7.58
C ILE A 507 24.64 -9.93 6.13
N ASN A 508 23.60 -10.33 5.39
CA ASN A 508 23.65 -10.90 4.04
C ASN A 508 24.45 -12.21 3.88
N GLU A 509 24.75 -12.98 4.92
CA GLU A 509 25.59 -14.17 4.78
C GLU A 509 24.84 -15.41 4.21
N THR A 510 23.51 -15.44 4.30
CA THR A 510 22.70 -16.62 3.94
C THR A 510 22.32 -16.63 2.45
N PRO A 511 22.63 -17.69 1.68
CA PRO A 511 22.04 -17.88 0.36
C PRO A 511 20.55 -18.21 0.49
N ILE A 512 19.67 -17.32 0.01
CA ILE A 512 18.21 -17.49 0.04
C ILE A 512 17.65 -17.70 -1.36
N ARG A 513 16.42 -18.22 -1.46
CA ARG A 513 15.54 -17.99 -2.61
C ARG A 513 14.72 -16.74 -2.34
N ALA A 514 14.58 -15.88 -3.33
CA ALA A 514 13.76 -14.68 -3.22
C ALA A 514 12.91 -14.47 -4.49
N ARG A 515 11.65 -14.07 -4.29
CA ARG A 515 10.72 -13.64 -5.33
C ARG A 515 9.91 -12.48 -4.75
N THR A 516 10.26 -11.27 -5.13
CA THR A 516 9.65 -10.04 -4.59
C THR A 516 8.88 -9.29 -5.67
N THR A 517 7.78 -8.66 -5.31
CA THR A 517 7.03 -7.75 -6.20
C THR A 517 6.74 -6.45 -5.46
N ALA A 518 7.39 -5.37 -5.89
CA ALA A 518 7.30 -4.04 -5.27
C ALA A 518 6.33 -3.15 -6.05
N TYR A 519 5.38 -2.52 -5.33
CA TYR A 519 4.38 -1.59 -5.89
C TYR A 519 4.79 -0.15 -5.54
N TYR A 520 4.81 0.75 -6.53
CA TYR A 520 5.32 2.10 -6.36
C TYR A 520 4.61 3.12 -7.25
N TYR A 521 4.77 4.40 -6.93
CA TYR A 521 4.43 5.52 -7.80
C TYR A 521 5.69 6.28 -8.19
N SER A 522 5.76 6.77 -9.43
CA SER A 522 6.83 7.66 -9.87
C SER A 522 6.31 8.71 -10.84
N ALA A 523 6.92 9.90 -10.86
CA ALA A 523 6.60 10.95 -11.83
C ALA A 523 6.71 10.42 -13.28
N ALA A 524 5.96 10.99 -14.23
CA ALA A 524 5.97 10.53 -15.62
C ALA A 524 7.34 10.64 -16.32
N SER A 525 8.28 11.43 -15.78
CA SER A 525 9.67 11.51 -16.26
C SER A 525 10.58 10.37 -15.73
N ALA A 526 10.13 9.59 -14.75
CA ALA A 526 10.87 8.46 -14.20
C ALA A 526 10.87 7.28 -15.16
N GLN A 527 12.06 6.76 -15.50
CA GLN A 527 12.17 5.50 -16.22
C GLN A 527 11.71 4.36 -15.30
N ALA A 528 10.80 3.51 -15.79
CA ALA A 528 10.40 2.30 -15.07
C ALA A 528 11.62 1.37 -14.88
N PRO A 529 11.71 0.62 -13.76
CA PRO A 529 12.70 -0.45 -13.60
C PRO A 529 12.62 -1.43 -14.77
N ALA A 530 13.77 -1.99 -15.16
CA ALA A 530 13.79 -3.07 -16.14
C ALA A 530 12.96 -4.26 -15.63
N GLN A 531 12.13 -4.84 -16.48
CA GLN A 531 11.39 -6.07 -16.17
C GLN A 531 12.21 -7.26 -16.73
N PRO A 532 12.33 -8.38 -15.98
CA PRO A 532 13.14 -9.55 -16.38
C PRO A 532 12.56 -10.38 -17.56
#